data_AF-A0A959SEP5-F1
#
_entry.id   AF-A0A959SEP5-F1
#
_cell.length_a   1.000
_cell.length_b   1.000
_cell.length_c   1.000
_cell.angle_alpha   90.00
_cell.angle_beta   90.00
_cell.angle_gamma   90.00
#
_symmetry.space_group_name_H-M   'P 1'
#
loop_
_entity.id
_entity.type
_entity.pdbx_description
1 polymer ?
#
loop_
_entity_poly.entity_id
_entity_poly.type
_entity_poly.pdbx_seq_one_letter_code
_entity_poly.pdbx_strand_id
1 'polypeptide(L)'
;WASGTYVVHYIDEHGCLSASPEVNVVLNVGLPEIDERAMHVWPVPARSVLFIEYSAAPTQAQLVDVNGQVVRAFQLNAGRNRIDLSGLASGFYLLRSADGGMARVMVE
;
A
#
# COMPACT_ATOMS: atom_id res chain seq x y z
N TRP A 1 -1.76 -5.29 -22.95
CA TRP A 1 -2.27 -4.03 -22.41
C TRP A 1 -1.13 -3.03 -22.47
N ALA A 2 -1.29 -1.90 -23.17
CA ALA A 2 -0.18 -1.04 -23.60
C ALA A 2 -0.32 0.39 -23.05
N SER A 3 0.80 0.97 -22.61
CA SER A 3 0.97 2.42 -22.43
C SER A 3 0.66 3.14 -23.75
N GLY A 4 0.02 4.30 -23.69
CA GLY A 4 -0.38 5.06 -24.87
C GLY A 4 -0.31 6.56 -24.61
N THR A 5 0.09 7.29 -25.65
CA THR A 5 0.10 8.75 -25.64
C THR A 5 -1.26 9.24 -26.14
N TYR A 6 -1.86 10.17 -25.41
CA TYR A 6 -3.12 10.79 -25.80
C TYR A 6 -2.87 12.25 -26.19
N VAL A 7 -3.49 12.65 -27.30
CA VAL A 7 -3.51 14.02 -27.80
C VAL A 7 -4.96 14.37 -28.11
N VAL A 8 -5.40 15.55 -27.67
CA VAL A 8 -6.72 16.08 -28.00
C VAL A 8 -6.55 17.07 -29.15
N HIS A 9 -7.29 16.85 -30.24
CA HIS A 9 -7.39 17.80 -31.35
C HIS A 9 -8.67 18.61 -31.18
N TYR A 10 -8.58 19.92 -31.37
CA TYR A 10 -9.73 20.80 -31.43
C TYR A 10 -9.63 21.74 -32.63
N ILE A 11 -10.80 22.11 -33.16
CA ILE A 11 -10.95 22.99 -34.31
C ILE A 11 -11.68 24.23 -33.82
N ASP A 12 -11.13 25.41 -34.08
CA ASP A 12 -11.82 26.67 -33.76
C ASP A 12 -12.96 26.97 -34.76
N GLU A 13 -13.72 28.01 -34.48
CA GLU A 13 -14.84 28.45 -35.33
C GLU A 13 -14.42 28.93 -36.74
N HIS A 14 -13.11 29.09 -36.98
CA HIS A 14 -12.52 29.46 -38.26
C HIS A 14 -11.84 28.28 -38.98
N GLY A 15 -11.96 27.06 -38.45
CA GLY A 15 -11.44 25.84 -39.07
C GLY A 15 -9.96 25.59 -38.83
N CYS A 16 -9.32 26.31 -37.91
CA CYS A 16 -7.91 26.08 -37.57
C CYS A 16 -7.80 24.87 -36.63
N LEU A 17 -7.10 23.83 -37.09
CA LEU A 17 -6.79 22.63 -36.32
C LEU A 17 -5.64 22.90 -35.35
N SER A 18 -5.90 22.79 -34.05
CA SER A 18 -4.88 22.84 -33.01
C SER A 18 -4.92 21.56 -32.17
N ALA A 19 -3.77 21.16 -31.64
CA ALA A 19 -3.62 19.99 -30.80
C ALA A 19 -3.12 20.38 -29.41
N SER A 20 -3.61 19.70 -28.38
CA SER A 20 -3.09 19.80 -27.02
C SER A 20 -1.66 19.26 -26.94
N PRO A 21 -0.89 19.60 -25.90
CA PRO A 21 0.36 18.90 -25.60
C PRO A 21 0.13 17.38 -25.46
N GLU A 22 1.12 16.60 -25.86
CA GLU A 22 1.11 15.14 -25.71
C GLU A 22 1.10 14.77 -24.23
N VAL A 23 0.10 13.99 -23.81
CA VAL A 23 0.06 13.44 -22.45
C VAL A 23 0.50 11.99 -22.52
N ASN A 24 1.70 11.72 -22.00
CA ASN A 24 2.21 10.37 -21.86
C ASN A 24 1.57 9.72 -20.62
N VAL A 25 0.66 8.77 -20.85
CA VAL A 25 0.06 8.00 -19.78
C VAL A 25 0.87 6.73 -19.56
N VAL A 26 1.80 6.82 -18.61
CA VAL A 26 2.55 5.65 -18.14
C VAL A 26 1.70 4.93 -17.10
N LEU A 27 1.08 3.82 -17.50
CA LEU A 27 0.47 2.86 -16.59
C LEU A 27 1.58 2.04 -15.92
N ASN A 28 2.19 2.58 -14.86
CA ASN A 28 3.00 1.80 -13.93
C ASN A 28 2.09 0.93 -13.06
N VAL A 29 1.62 -0.20 -13.62
CA VAL A 29 0.99 -1.29 -12.85
C VAL A 29 2.02 -2.29 -12.30
N GLY A 30 3.31 -2.02 -12.50
CA GLY A 30 4.33 -2.60 -11.64
C GLY A 30 4.16 -2.00 -10.25
N LEU A 31 3.78 -2.82 -9.27
CA LEU A 31 4.28 -2.58 -7.92
C LEU A 31 5.78 -2.30 -8.12
N PRO A 32 6.34 -1.17 -7.65
CA PRO A 32 7.79 -1.16 -7.49
C PRO A 32 8.09 -2.46 -6.75
N GLU A 33 9.00 -3.29 -7.27
CA GLU A 33 9.64 -4.27 -6.42
C GLU A 33 10.19 -3.42 -5.28
N ILE A 34 9.44 -3.38 -4.18
CA ILE A 34 9.84 -2.67 -2.98
C ILE A 34 11.00 -3.51 -2.50
N ASP A 35 12.18 -3.05 -2.94
CA ASP A 35 13.50 -3.29 -2.40
C ASP A 35 13.35 -3.89 -1.01
N GLU A 36 13.68 -5.18 -0.92
CA GLU A 36 13.55 -6.06 0.23
C GLU A 36 12.80 -5.45 1.41
N ARG A 37 11.45 -5.44 1.36
CA ARG A 37 10.64 -4.90 2.47
C ARG A 37 11.21 -5.40 3.78
N ALA A 38 11.65 -4.49 4.63
CA ALA A 38 12.13 -4.80 5.98
C ALA A 38 11.08 -5.47 6.87
N MET A 39 9.90 -5.79 6.33
CA MET A 39 8.73 -6.30 7.01
C MET A 39 8.04 -7.37 6.16
N HIS A 40 8.07 -8.62 6.60
CA HIS A 40 7.33 -9.74 6.03
C HIS A 40 6.21 -10.16 6.99
N VAL A 41 5.00 -10.40 6.48
CA VAL A 41 3.80 -10.55 7.32
C VAL A 41 3.04 -11.82 6.96
N TRP A 42 2.72 -12.66 7.95
CA TRP A 42 1.98 -13.91 7.75
C TRP A 42 1.26 -14.37 9.03
N PRO A 43 0.25 -15.24 8.94
CA PRO A 43 -0.47 -15.59 7.72
C PRO A 43 -1.33 -14.40 7.23
N VAL A 44 -1.64 -14.39 5.94
CA VAL A 44 -2.68 -13.51 5.39
C VAL A 44 -3.59 -14.39 4.52
N PRO A 45 -4.85 -14.65 4.93
CA PRO A 45 -5.56 -14.09 6.09
C PRO A 45 -5.08 -14.59 7.46
N ALA A 46 -5.25 -13.79 8.52
CA ALA A 46 -4.95 -14.13 9.90
C ALA A 46 -6.23 -14.22 10.75
N ARG A 47 -6.31 -15.18 11.67
CA ARG A 47 -7.46 -15.33 12.59
C ARG A 47 -7.27 -14.52 13.87
N SER A 48 -6.31 -14.94 14.69
CA SER A 48 -6.07 -14.36 16.02
C SER A 48 -4.64 -13.88 16.21
N VAL A 49 -3.70 -14.32 15.36
CA VAL A 49 -2.29 -13.99 15.50
C VAL A 49 -1.71 -13.66 14.14
N LEU A 50 -0.97 -12.55 14.09
CA LEU A 50 -0.15 -12.12 12.98
C LEU A 50 1.32 -12.19 13.38
N PHE A 51 2.14 -12.76 12.52
CA PHE A 51 3.59 -12.75 12.64
C PHE A 51 4.17 -11.74 11.67
N ILE A 52 5.15 -10.99 12.16
CA ILE A 52 5.87 -9.98 11.39
C ILE A 52 7.37 -10.24 11.56
N GLU A 53 8.05 -10.70 10.51
CA GLU A 53 9.51 -10.67 10.45
C GLU A 53 9.92 -9.24 10.11
N TYR A 54 10.77 -8.65 10.92
CA TYR A 54 11.22 -7.28 10.72
C TYR A 54 12.74 -7.19 10.79
N SER A 55 13.42 -6.67 9.77
CA SER A 55 14.88 -6.69 9.66
C SER A 55 15.56 -5.34 9.96
N ALA A 56 14.78 -4.28 10.24
CA ALA A 56 15.29 -2.95 10.51
C ALA A 56 15.33 -2.61 12.01
N ALA A 57 15.82 -1.40 12.34
CA ALA A 57 15.88 -0.90 13.71
C ALA A 57 14.47 -0.78 14.32
N PRO A 58 14.31 -1.04 15.64
CA PRO A 58 13.00 -1.01 16.27
C PRO A 58 12.22 0.28 16.00
N THR A 59 10.95 0.13 15.64
CA THR A 59 10.10 1.26 15.21
C THR A 59 8.67 1.10 15.73
N GLN A 60 7.93 2.20 15.83
CA GLN A 60 6.50 2.14 16.14
C GLN A 60 5.72 1.70 14.91
N ALA A 61 4.74 0.83 15.11
CA ALA A 61 3.82 0.36 14.09
C ALA A 61 2.37 0.41 14.56
N GLN A 62 1.46 0.52 13.61
CA GLN A 62 0.03 0.68 13.83
C GLN A 62 -0.75 -0.16 12.83
N LEU A 63 -1.81 -0.81 13.31
CA LEU A 63 -2.87 -1.36 12.47
C LEU A 63 -3.99 -0.33 12.36
N VAL A 64 -4.38 -0.06 11.13
CA VAL A 64 -5.38 0.93 10.78
C VAL A 64 -6.51 0.23 10.02
N ASP A 65 -7.76 0.50 10.40
CA ASP A 65 -8.92 -0.04 9.68
C ASP A 65 -9.20 0.72 8.37
N VAL A 66 -10.23 0.29 7.62
CA VAL A 66 -10.63 0.93 6.36
C VAL A 66 -11.13 2.37 6.51
N ASN A 67 -11.53 2.77 7.72
CA ASN A 67 -11.96 4.13 8.04
C ASN A 67 -10.79 5.03 8.45
N GLY A 68 -9.56 4.50 8.50
CA GLY A 68 -8.39 5.24 8.96
C GLY A 68 -8.21 5.24 10.49
N GLN A 69 -9.01 4.49 11.24
CA GLN A 69 -8.91 4.41 12.69
C GLN A 69 -7.77 3.48 13.10
N VAL A 70 -6.90 3.95 14.00
CA VAL A 70 -5.87 3.11 14.62
C VAL A 70 -6.54 2.16 15.60
N VAL A 71 -6.54 0.87 15.29
CA VAL A 71 -7.16 -0.18 16.12
C VAL A 71 -6.17 -0.86 17.06
N ARG A 72 -4.87 -0.85 16.70
CA ARG A 72 -3.76 -1.33 17.53
C ARG A 72 -2.51 -0.50 17.23
N ALA A 73 -1.71 -0.27 18.25
CA ALA A 73 -0.36 0.28 18.14
C ALA A 73 0.62 -0.61 18.92
N PHE A 74 1.80 -0.84 18.38
CA PHE A 74 2.83 -1.70 18.96
C PHE A 74 4.22 -1.31 18.45
N GLN A 75 5.26 -1.81 19.11
CA GLN A 75 6.63 -1.66 18.64
C GLN A 75 7.04 -2.90 17.85
N LEU A 76 7.59 -2.69 16.65
CA LEU A 76 8.31 -3.71 15.91
C LEU A 76 9.76 -3.74 16.39
N ASN A 77 10.24 -4.92 16.73
CA ASN A 77 11.65 -5.17 17.02
C ASN A 77 12.27 -5.99 15.88
N ALA A 78 13.58 -5.93 15.73
CA ALA A 78 14.28 -6.78 14.77
C ALA A 78 14.00 -8.28 15.09
N GLY A 79 13.79 -9.07 14.05
CA GLY A 79 13.39 -10.47 14.13
C GLY A 79 11.86 -10.67 14.09
N ARG A 80 11.41 -11.74 14.73
CA ARG A 80 10.01 -12.18 14.72
C ARG A 80 9.18 -11.49 15.80
N ASN A 81 8.14 -10.78 15.37
CA ASN A 81 7.15 -10.15 16.23
C ASN A 81 5.83 -10.94 16.16
N ARG A 82 5.15 -11.08 17.30
CA ARG A 82 3.85 -11.75 17.41
C ARG A 82 2.80 -10.73 17.84
N ILE A 83 1.85 -10.43 16.96
CA ILE A 83 0.76 -9.50 17.20
C ILE A 83 -0.52 -10.27 17.41
N ASP A 84 -1.19 -10.03 18.53
CA ASP A 84 -2.53 -10.54 18.77
C ASP A 84 -3.54 -9.67 17.99
N LEU A 85 -4.47 -10.30 17.30
CA LEU A 85 -5.57 -9.69 16.55
C LEU A 85 -6.93 -9.98 17.18
N SER A 86 -6.97 -10.69 18.32
CA SER A 86 -8.20 -11.03 19.02
C SER A 86 -9.01 -9.77 19.35
N GLY A 87 -10.31 -9.80 19.04
CA GLY A 87 -11.24 -8.70 19.26
C GLY A 87 -11.32 -7.69 18.12
N LEU A 88 -10.52 -7.84 17.05
CA LEU A 88 -10.72 -7.08 15.81
C LEU A 88 -11.83 -7.74 14.97
N ALA A 89 -12.57 -6.91 14.23
CA ALA A 89 -13.58 -7.39 13.29
C ALA A 89 -12.90 -8.01 12.07
N SER A 90 -13.57 -8.96 11.42
CA SER A 90 -13.12 -9.52 10.15
C SER A 90 -13.08 -8.42 9.09
N GLY A 91 -12.00 -8.33 8.32
CA GLY A 91 -11.85 -7.28 7.31
C GLY A 91 -10.41 -6.97 6.92
N PHE A 92 -10.26 -5.88 6.16
CA PHE A 92 -8.95 -5.39 5.72
C PHE A 92 -8.41 -4.34 6.67
N TYR A 93 -7.12 -4.46 6.96
CA TYR A 93 -6.36 -3.54 7.78
C TYR A 93 -5.06 -3.15 7.06
N LEU A 94 -4.62 -1.92 7.27
CA LEU A 94 -3.32 -1.44 6.85
C LEU A 94 -2.37 -1.46 8.05
N LEU A 95 -1.32 -2.27 7.96
CA LEU A 95 -0.17 -2.18 8.85
C LEU A 95 0.77 -1.12 8.31
N ARG A 96 1.12 -0.14 9.14
CA ARG A 96 2.13 0.87 8.83
C ARG A 96 3.14 1.01 9.97
N SER A 97 4.39 1.20 9.64
CA SER A 97 5.46 1.51 10.58
C SER A 97 5.97 2.93 10.38
N ALA A 98 6.56 3.53 11.43
CA ALA A 98 6.99 4.92 11.42
C ALA A 98 8.19 5.19 10.49
N ASP A 99 8.93 4.14 10.13
CA ASP A 99 10.01 4.14 9.13
C ASP A 99 9.48 4.04 7.68
N GLY A 100 8.17 4.00 7.48
CA GLY A 100 7.54 3.98 6.16
C GLY A 100 7.19 2.58 5.64
N GLY A 101 7.48 1.51 6.40
CA GLY A 101 7.02 0.16 6.05
C GLY A 101 5.50 0.05 6.03
N MET A 102 4.96 -0.61 5.00
CA MET A 102 3.51 -0.82 4.84
C MET A 102 3.20 -2.23 4.39
N ALA A 103 2.16 -2.84 4.97
CA ALA A 103 1.63 -4.13 4.56
C ALA A 103 0.10 -4.19 4.71
N ARG A 104 -0.56 -4.96 3.84
CA ARG A 104 -1.99 -5.23 3.93
C ARG A 104 -2.20 -6.49 4.75
N VAL A 105 -3.12 -6.43 5.71
CA VAL A 105 -3.50 -7.55 6.58
C VAL A 105 -4.98 -7.81 6.39
N MET A 106 -5.35 -9.07 6.20
CA MET A 106 -6.75 -9.51 6.24
C MET A 106 -6.97 -10.28 7.52
N VAL A 107 -8.00 -9.91 8.28
CA VAL A 107 -8.46 -10.61 9.49
C VAL A 107 -9.72 -11.41 9.15
N GLU A 108 -9.75 -12.68 9.57
CA GLU A 108 -10.92 -13.58 9.45
C GLU A 108 -11.91 -13.46 10.62
#